data_AF-A0A072Q1B4-F1
#
_entry.id   AF-A0A072Q1B4-F1
#
_cell.length_a   1.000
_cell.length_b   1.000
_cell.length_c   1.000
_cell.angle_alpha   90.00
_cell.angle_beta   90.00
_cell.angle_gamma   90.00
#
_symmetry.space_group_name_H-M   'P 1'
#
loop_
_entity.id
_entity.type
_entity.pdbx_description
1 polymer ?
#
loop_
_entity_poly.entity_id
_entity_poly.type
_entity_poly.pdbx_seq_one_letter_code
_entity_poly.pdbx_strand_id
1 'polypeptide(L)'
;MYLPTVVAVLLKLAWSIVFASTKMMEPFYLLSRDGGASAKHSLIADYLTSTLSLDGIRNLFAGHPVVILASSAYICISILPALATQSTTIRAVGVCYYATGQSPCQPRWELNITYARVLQWILSFTVLIILGMMILSARRQSGVFSNPSSIASMAALLGNDEFIAEIRKIPQNASQSSSQSYLDPFTFKLAGYATVAGHRRYGIIKIQDPSHRPKLDTSDQHQCPARSNTSPHEDFASKTHGSIFSHFLIDVIFLLAILGLLSTTVAYYLVHEDNGFNNFFNYHPLRTFVLTLTASIIDGRWKQLEREVRLMTPYRHLFRGYAEPDTTILVTQNATAITSFFSALWHGNFFHALVAGVAALSDVLIIVIGSVPHSSAQFEMDYVVCIYASWVILAVMAVVMLVLFRWRALNEKMTIPTDPNTLLALCQLLCNRDNGLREEMAGLETMESSVRDEITRSNHTRYWAGWMTEPDSSRRWIVEKEKSSKMLTGGL
;
A
#
# COMPACT_ATOMS: atom_id res chain seq x y z
N MET A 1 28.77 0.24 15.81
CA MET A 1 27.46 -0.07 16.44
C MET A 1 26.36 -0.34 15.41
N TYR A 2 26.29 0.45 14.34
CA TYR A 2 25.14 0.47 13.42
C TYR A 2 25.05 -0.68 12.40
N LEU A 3 26.10 -1.50 12.22
CA LEU A 3 26.11 -2.49 11.15
C LEU A 3 24.91 -3.48 11.21
N PRO A 4 24.59 -4.12 12.36
CA PRO A 4 23.47 -5.07 12.40
C PRO A 4 22.11 -4.39 12.19
N THR A 5 21.93 -3.17 12.69
CA THR A 5 20.68 -2.41 12.55
C THR A 5 20.49 -1.93 11.12
N VAL A 6 21.55 -1.43 10.47
CA VAL A 6 21.56 -1.07 9.05
C VAL A 6 21.22 -2.29 8.18
N VAL A 7 21.86 -3.44 8.43
CA VAL A 7 21.56 -4.68 7.69
C VAL A 7 20.10 -5.12 7.88
N ALA A 8 19.58 -5.02 9.11
CA ALA A 8 18.18 -5.34 9.41
C ALA A 8 17.21 -4.41 8.66
N VAL A 9 17.50 -3.11 8.60
CA VAL A 9 16.69 -2.13 7.86
C VAL A 9 16.75 -2.37 6.34
N LEU A 10 17.93 -2.69 5.80
CA LEU A 10 18.06 -3.04 4.38
C LEU A 10 17.28 -4.32 4.02
N LEU A 11 17.32 -5.34 4.88
CA LEU A 11 16.53 -6.55 4.70
C LEU A 11 15.02 -6.27 4.76
N LYS A 12 14.60 -5.39 5.68
CA LYS A 12 13.21 -4.90 5.78
C LYS A 12 12.77 -4.19 4.51
N LEU A 13 13.61 -3.32 3.96
CA LEU A 13 13.35 -2.64 2.70
C LEU A 13 13.21 -3.63 1.53
N ALA A 14 14.15 -4.56 1.38
CA ALA A 14 14.09 -5.58 0.32
C ALA A 14 12.83 -6.44 0.44
N TRP A 15 12.48 -6.88 1.65
CA TRP A 15 11.28 -7.69 1.87
C TRP A 15 9.98 -6.93 1.62
N SER A 16 9.94 -5.63 1.90
CA SER A 16 8.75 -4.82 1.63
C SER A 16 8.36 -4.82 0.14
N ILE A 17 9.36 -4.88 -0.76
CA ILE A 17 9.14 -4.99 -2.22
C ILE A 17 8.53 -6.33 -2.57
N VAL A 18 9.11 -7.41 -2.04
CA VAL A 18 8.64 -8.78 -2.26
C VAL A 18 7.21 -8.91 -1.74
N PHE A 19 6.94 -8.46 -0.52
CA PHE A 19 5.62 -8.48 0.09
C PHE A 19 4.58 -7.72 -0.74
N ALA A 20 4.88 -6.49 -1.17
CA ALA A 20 3.99 -5.69 -1.99
C ALA A 20 3.71 -6.37 -3.35
N SER A 21 4.74 -6.93 -3.99
CA SER A 21 4.62 -7.61 -5.28
C SER A 21 3.83 -8.91 -5.17
N THR A 22 4.09 -9.71 -4.13
CA THR A 22 3.36 -10.97 -3.86
C THR A 22 1.87 -10.69 -3.60
N LYS A 23 1.55 -9.71 -2.75
CA LYS A 23 0.17 -9.35 -2.43
C LYS A 23 -0.59 -8.88 -3.68
N MET A 24 0.08 -8.12 -4.54
CA MET A 24 -0.50 -7.62 -5.78
C MET A 24 -0.77 -8.72 -6.81
N MET A 25 0.09 -9.74 -6.90
CA MET A 25 -0.02 -10.81 -7.89
C MET A 25 -0.96 -11.96 -7.48
N GLU A 26 -1.22 -12.16 -6.18
CA GLU A 26 -2.06 -13.29 -5.70
C GLU A 26 -3.43 -13.37 -6.38
N PRO A 27 -4.22 -12.27 -6.55
CA PRO A 27 -5.49 -12.33 -7.25
C PRO A 27 -5.39 -12.89 -8.68
N PHE A 28 -4.31 -12.58 -9.40
CA PHE A 28 -4.10 -13.04 -10.76
C PHE A 28 -3.69 -14.52 -10.82
N TYR A 29 -2.88 -14.99 -9.87
CA TYR A 29 -2.59 -16.42 -9.70
C TYR A 29 -3.83 -17.26 -9.36
N LEU A 30 -4.87 -16.65 -8.79
CA LEU A 30 -6.15 -17.33 -8.54
C LEU A 30 -7.02 -17.34 -9.80
N LEU A 31 -7.10 -16.21 -10.49
CA LEU A 31 -7.85 -16.10 -11.74
C LEU A 31 -7.27 -16.96 -12.88
N SER A 32 -5.97 -17.24 -12.88
CA SER A 32 -5.32 -18.08 -13.89
C SER A 32 -5.54 -19.58 -13.71
N ARG A 33 -6.14 -20.02 -12.58
CA ARG A 33 -6.41 -21.44 -12.34
C ARG A 33 -7.46 -21.99 -13.30
N ASP A 34 -7.37 -23.29 -13.62
CA ASP A 34 -8.27 -23.94 -14.57
C ASP A 34 -9.76 -23.80 -14.21
N GLY A 35 -10.08 -23.87 -12.91
CA GLY A 35 -11.43 -23.68 -12.36
C GLY A 35 -11.82 -22.23 -12.03
N GLY A 36 -10.94 -21.25 -12.29
CA GLY A 36 -11.15 -19.84 -11.94
C GLY A 36 -11.15 -19.56 -10.43
N ALA A 37 -11.57 -18.35 -10.07
CA ALA A 37 -11.68 -17.87 -8.70
C ALA A 37 -13.01 -17.13 -8.47
N SER A 38 -13.59 -17.30 -7.28
CA SER A 38 -14.72 -16.48 -6.84
C SER A 38 -14.31 -15.02 -6.71
N ALA A 39 -15.26 -14.11 -6.96
CA ALA A 39 -15.04 -12.66 -6.88
C ALA A 39 -14.55 -12.20 -5.50
N LYS A 40 -15.01 -12.85 -4.43
CA LYS A 40 -14.62 -12.55 -3.05
C LYS A 40 -13.10 -12.67 -2.84
N HIS A 41 -12.50 -13.68 -3.44
CA HIS A 41 -11.08 -14.01 -3.27
C HIS A 41 -10.16 -13.36 -4.31
N SER A 42 -10.73 -12.74 -5.35
CA SER A 42 -9.98 -12.15 -6.46
C SER A 42 -10.32 -10.66 -6.65
N LEU A 43 -11.50 -10.36 -7.20
CA LEU A 43 -11.92 -9.01 -7.57
C LEU A 43 -12.10 -8.07 -6.38
N ILE A 44 -12.67 -8.57 -5.28
CA ILE A 44 -13.01 -7.77 -4.08
C ILE A 44 -11.84 -7.73 -3.09
N ALA A 45 -10.79 -8.53 -3.32
CA ALA A 45 -9.64 -8.58 -2.44
C ALA A 45 -8.84 -7.26 -2.49
N ASP A 46 -8.53 -6.73 -1.30
CA ASP A 46 -7.62 -5.59 -1.15
C ASP A 46 -6.20 -6.01 -1.49
N TYR A 47 -5.72 -5.62 -2.68
CA TYR A 47 -4.40 -6.00 -3.20
C TYR A 47 -3.43 -4.81 -3.21
N LEU A 48 -3.94 -3.57 -3.19
CA LEU A 48 -3.13 -2.34 -3.20
C LEU A 48 -3.00 -1.64 -1.84
N THR A 49 -3.80 -1.95 -0.82
CA THR A 49 -3.67 -1.38 0.53
C THR A 49 -2.87 -2.29 1.45
N SER A 50 -2.05 -1.71 2.33
CA SER A 50 -1.34 -2.44 3.41
C SER A 50 -2.07 -2.32 4.75
N THR A 51 -3.30 -1.80 4.77
CA THR A 51 -4.12 -1.73 5.97
C THR A 51 -4.42 -3.14 6.46
N LEU A 52 -3.83 -3.49 7.60
CA LEU A 52 -4.27 -4.60 8.43
C LEU A 52 -5.63 -4.23 9.06
N SER A 53 -6.67 -4.05 8.25
CA SER A 53 -8.04 -4.04 8.77
C SER A 53 -8.35 -5.45 9.27
N LEU A 54 -9.04 -5.58 10.40
CA LEU A 54 -9.36 -6.89 10.99
C LEU A 54 -10.12 -7.80 10.01
N ASP A 55 -10.98 -7.20 9.17
CA ASP A 55 -11.69 -7.89 8.10
C ASP A 55 -10.75 -8.31 6.95
N GLY A 56 -9.78 -7.45 6.60
CA GLY A 56 -8.72 -7.75 5.65
C GLY A 56 -7.86 -8.92 6.12
N ILE A 57 -7.46 -8.94 7.39
CA ILE A 57 -6.69 -10.02 8.02
C ILE A 57 -7.46 -11.35 7.96
N ARG A 58 -8.74 -11.36 8.38
CA ARG A 58 -9.58 -12.56 8.37
C ARG A 58 -9.76 -13.13 6.96
N ASN A 59 -9.96 -12.26 5.96
CA ASN A 59 -10.09 -12.67 4.56
C ASN A 59 -8.75 -13.05 3.93
N LEU A 60 -7.63 -12.46 4.37
CA LEU A 60 -6.26 -12.81 3.95
C LEU A 60 -5.91 -14.25 4.36
N PHE A 61 -6.36 -14.67 5.54
CA PHE A 61 -6.12 -16.01 6.08
C PHE A 61 -7.04 -17.08 5.47
N ALA A 62 -8.13 -16.69 4.80
CA ALA A 62 -9.06 -17.60 4.15
C ALA A 62 -8.61 -17.94 2.71
N GLY A 63 -7.71 -18.92 2.57
CA GLY A 63 -7.46 -19.60 1.28
C GLY A 63 -6.17 -19.23 0.52
N HIS A 64 -5.32 -18.36 1.05
CA HIS A 64 -4.11 -17.84 0.36
C HIS A 64 -2.81 -18.16 1.11
N PRO A 65 -2.28 -19.41 1.01
CA PRO A 65 -1.12 -19.82 1.81
C PRO A 65 0.14 -18.98 1.54
N VAL A 66 0.32 -18.47 0.33
CA VAL A 66 1.49 -17.65 -0.03
C VAL A 66 1.42 -16.27 0.62
N VAL A 67 0.24 -15.63 0.66
CA VAL A 67 0.08 -14.31 1.28
C VAL A 67 0.20 -14.39 2.81
N ILE A 68 -0.27 -15.50 3.40
CA ILE A 68 -0.09 -15.78 4.83
C ILE A 68 1.40 -15.88 5.19
N LEU A 69 2.15 -16.68 4.43
CA LEU A 69 3.60 -16.81 4.57
C LEU A 69 4.32 -15.48 4.36
N ALA A 70 3.94 -14.72 3.32
CA ALA A 70 4.54 -13.41 3.06
C ALA A 70 4.30 -12.41 4.22
N SER A 71 3.09 -12.43 4.79
CA SER A 71 2.70 -11.56 5.90
C SER A 71 3.41 -11.94 7.20
N SER A 72 3.57 -13.24 7.48
CA SER A 72 4.29 -13.70 8.68
C SER A 72 5.77 -13.32 8.61
N ALA A 73 6.43 -13.51 7.45
CA ALA A 73 7.80 -13.05 7.25
C ALA A 73 7.92 -11.51 7.35
N TYR A 74 6.92 -10.75 6.87
CA TYR A 74 6.91 -9.30 7.01
C TYR A 74 6.90 -8.85 8.48
N ILE A 75 6.12 -9.52 9.33
CA ILE A 75 6.09 -9.26 10.78
C ILE A 75 7.44 -9.62 11.41
N CYS A 76 7.99 -10.79 11.11
CA CYS A 76 9.30 -11.22 11.59
C CYS A 76 10.38 -10.18 11.25
N ILE A 77 10.49 -9.81 9.98
CA ILE A 77 11.48 -8.85 9.47
C ILE A 77 11.26 -7.43 10.04
N SER A 78 10.02 -7.02 10.31
CA SER A 78 9.74 -5.70 10.89
C SER A 78 10.24 -5.54 12.34
N ILE A 79 10.41 -6.65 13.07
CA ILE A 79 10.92 -6.68 14.45
C ILE A 79 12.45 -6.77 14.49
N LEU A 80 13.10 -7.25 13.42
CA LEU A 80 14.56 -7.42 13.34
C LEU A 80 15.36 -6.18 13.78
N PRO A 81 15.05 -4.95 13.32
CA PRO A 81 15.83 -3.78 13.72
C PRO A 81 15.85 -3.56 15.24
N ALA A 82 14.73 -3.78 15.92
CA ALA A 82 14.64 -3.60 17.37
C ALA A 82 15.48 -4.65 18.12
N LEU A 83 15.46 -5.90 17.66
CA LEU A 83 16.28 -6.98 18.22
C LEU A 83 17.78 -6.82 17.87
N ALA A 84 18.08 -6.36 16.66
CA ALA A 84 19.44 -6.09 16.19
C ALA A 84 20.10 -4.97 17.00
N THR A 85 19.32 -3.97 17.41
CA THR A 85 19.85 -2.89 18.25
C THR A 85 20.19 -3.38 19.67
N GLN A 86 19.43 -4.36 20.18
CA GLN A 86 19.68 -4.96 21.50
C GLN A 86 20.81 -5.98 21.52
N SER A 87 21.13 -6.60 20.38
CA SER A 87 22.16 -7.64 20.34
C SER A 87 23.56 -7.07 20.52
N THR A 88 23.80 -5.82 20.12
CA THR A 88 25.11 -5.19 20.20
C THR A 88 25.11 -4.02 21.16
N THR A 89 25.89 -4.13 22.23
CA THR A 89 26.12 -3.00 23.16
C THR A 89 27.60 -2.74 23.29
N ILE A 90 27.98 -1.47 23.41
CA ILE A 90 29.37 -1.10 23.73
C ILE A 90 29.43 -0.88 25.23
N ARG A 91 30.31 -1.63 25.91
CA ARG A 91 30.56 -1.48 27.35
C ARG A 91 32.05 -1.34 27.61
N ALA A 92 32.39 -0.51 28.60
CA ALA A 92 33.71 -0.46 29.18
C ALA A 92 33.78 -1.57 30.22
N VAL A 93 34.18 -2.76 29.80
CA VAL A 93 34.26 -3.93 30.67
C VAL A 93 35.59 -3.85 31.43
N GLY A 94 35.62 -3.05 32.50
CA GLY A 94 36.71 -3.04 33.47
C GLY A 94 37.27 -1.66 33.82
N VAL A 95 37.90 -1.59 35.00
CA VAL A 95 38.68 -0.44 35.47
C VAL A 95 40.15 -0.75 35.20
N CYS A 96 40.79 0.09 34.38
CA CYS A 96 42.21 0.00 34.08
C CYS A 96 42.96 0.90 35.05
N TYR A 97 43.98 0.36 35.71
CA TYR A 97 44.83 1.10 36.63
C TYR A 97 46.02 1.68 35.86
N TYR A 98 46.09 3.01 35.78
CA TYR A 98 47.22 3.74 35.21
C TYR A 98 48.02 4.40 36.35
N ALA A 99 49.27 4.77 36.10
CA ALA A 99 50.12 5.46 37.08
C ALA A 99 49.51 6.79 37.60
N THR A 100 48.53 7.34 36.89
CA THR A 100 47.80 8.58 37.19
C THR A 100 46.43 8.37 37.83
N GLY A 101 45.97 7.12 38.04
CA GLY A 101 44.69 6.82 38.69
C GLY A 101 43.89 5.67 38.07
N GLN A 102 42.68 5.46 38.57
CA GLN A 102 41.70 4.52 38.01
C GLN A 102 40.93 5.18 36.87
N SER A 103 40.94 4.60 35.67
CA SER A 103 40.08 5.05 34.57
C SER A 103 39.44 3.86 33.86
N PRO A 104 38.23 4.02 33.29
CA PRO A 104 37.58 2.95 32.53
C PRO A 104 38.48 2.48 31.38
N CYS A 105 38.55 1.16 31.18
CA CYS A 105 39.33 0.56 30.10
C CYS A 105 38.76 0.92 28.72
N GLN A 106 39.57 0.73 27.67
CA GLN A 106 39.13 0.90 26.28
C GLN A 106 37.82 0.13 26.01
N PRO A 107 36.85 0.76 25.33
CA PRO A 107 35.54 0.17 25.08
C PRO A 107 35.68 -1.12 24.26
N ARG A 108 34.94 -2.16 24.64
CA ARG A 108 34.86 -3.42 23.88
C ARG A 108 33.44 -3.60 23.34
N TRP A 109 33.36 -4.22 22.17
CA TRP A 109 32.08 -4.62 21.59
C TRP A 109 31.58 -5.88 22.31
N GLU A 110 30.42 -5.77 22.94
CA GLU A 110 29.78 -6.87 23.65
C GLU A 110 28.56 -7.34 22.88
N LEU A 111 28.54 -8.63 22.57
CA LEU A 111 27.41 -9.30 21.93
C LEU A 111 26.56 -9.99 23.00
N ASN A 112 25.31 -9.59 23.11
CA ASN A 112 24.36 -10.28 23.97
C ASN A 112 23.91 -11.58 23.28
N ILE A 113 24.44 -12.71 23.77
CA ILE A 113 24.23 -14.04 23.17
C ILE A 113 22.75 -14.40 23.06
N THR A 114 21.91 -13.94 23.99
CA THR A 114 20.47 -14.25 24.02
C THR A 114 19.76 -13.63 22.83
N TYR A 115 19.92 -12.32 22.62
CA TYR A 115 19.33 -11.62 21.47
C TYR A 115 19.94 -12.08 20.15
N ALA A 116 21.25 -12.39 20.12
CA ALA A 116 21.89 -12.95 18.93
C ALA A 116 21.29 -14.30 18.52
N ARG A 117 21.02 -15.20 19.48
CA ARG A 117 20.32 -16.47 19.20
C ARG A 117 18.89 -16.26 18.72
N VAL A 118 18.15 -15.32 19.32
CA VAL A 118 16.80 -14.97 18.87
C VAL A 118 16.81 -14.45 17.44
N LEU A 119 17.74 -13.55 17.10
CA LEU A 119 17.93 -13.07 15.73
C LEU A 119 18.25 -14.21 14.76
N GLN A 120 19.13 -15.13 15.14
CA GLN A 120 19.45 -16.31 14.35
C GLN A 120 18.21 -17.17 14.08
N TRP A 121 17.38 -17.41 15.10
CA TRP A 121 16.11 -18.14 14.96
C TRP A 121 15.14 -17.43 14.00
N ILE A 122 14.94 -16.12 14.15
CA ILE A 122 14.00 -15.37 13.30
C ILE A 122 14.51 -15.32 11.86
N LEU A 123 15.82 -15.12 11.64
CA LEU A 123 16.42 -15.16 10.31
C LEU A 123 16.26 -16.54 9.66
N SER A 124 16.56 -17.62 10.40
CA SER A 124 16.39 -19.00 9.91
C SER A 124 14.92 -19.30 9.58
N PHE A 125 13.98 -18.86 10.42
CA PHE A 125 12.55 -19.03 10.20
C PHE A 125 12.08 -18.24 8.97
N THR A 126 12.59 -17.03 8.79
CA THR A 126 12.33 -16.20 7.61
C THR A 126 12.83 -16.89 6.34
N VAL A 127 14.04 -17.46 6.35
CA VAL A 127 14.57 -18.22 5.20
C VAL A 127 13.69 -19.43 4.87
N LEU A 128 13.20 -20.16 5.88
CA LEU A 128 12.29 -21.28 5.68
C LEU A 128 10.96 -20.83 5.06
N ILE A 129 10.41 -19.69 5.49
CA ILE A 129 9.22 -19.09 4.89
C ILE A 129 9.48 -18.74 3.42
N ILE A 130 10.61 -18.09 3.11
CA ILE A 130 10.97 -17.72 1.74
C ILE A 130 11.08 -18.96 0.85
N LEU A 131 11.72 -20.02 1.34
CA LEU A 131 11.81 -21.30 0.63
C LEU A 131 10.43 -21.91 0.39
N GLY A 132 9.55 -21.90 1.41
CA GLY A 132 8.16 -22.35 1.28
C GLY A 132 7.38 -21.55 0.23
N MET A 133 7.53 -20.23 0.23
CA MET A 133 6.94 -19.35 -0.80
C MET A 133 7.47 -19.68 -2.19
N MET A 134 8.78 -19.87 -2.35
CA MET A 134 9.38 -20.24 -3.65
C MET A 134 8.83 -21.58 -4.16
N ILE A 135 8.75 -22.60 -3.30
CA ILE A 135 8.20 -23.92 -3.67
C ILE A 135 6.73 -23.80 -4.10
N LEU A 136 5.92 -23.06 -3.32
CA LEU A 136 4.50 -22.86 -3.63
C LEU A 136 4.29 -21.99 -4.87
N SER A 137 5.20 -21.06 -5.16
CA SER A 137 5.11 -20.16 -6.30
C SER A 137 5.65 -20.77 -7.59
N ALA A 138 6.62 -21.69 -7.53
CA ALA A 138 7.26 -22.31 -8.71
C ALA A 138 6.27 -23.07 -9.59
N ARG A 139 5.16 -23.55 -9.02
CA ARG A 139 4.11 -24.28 -9.75
C ARG A 139 2.95 -23.39 -10.22
N ARG A 140 2.96 -22.10 -9.88
CA ARG A 140 1.87 -21.16 -10.18
C ARG A 140 2.21 -20.35 -11.42
N GLN A 141 1.28 -20.29 -12.37
CA GLN A 141 1.36 -19.41 -13.51
C GLN A 141 0.52 -18.15 -13.23
N SER A 142 1.09 -16.96 -13.42
CA SER A 142 0.37 -15.70 -13.14
C SER A 142 -0.74 -15.42 -14.16
N GLY A 143 -0.60 -15.93 -15.39
CA GLY A 143 -1.52 -15.65 -16.50
C GLY A 143 -1.46 -14.22 -17.02
N VAL A 144 -0.67 -13.32 -16.42
CA VAL A 144 -0.58 -11.91 -16.83
C VAL A 144 0.79 -11.62 -17.43
N PHE A 145 0.80 -10.95 -18.59
CA PHE A 145 2.00 -10.64 -19.38
C PHE A 145 2.63 -9.28 -19.07
N SER A 146 1.86 -8.36 -18.48
CA SER A 146 2.30 -7.01 -18.11
C SER A 146 2.03 -6.73 -16.62
N ASN A 147 2.71 -5.74 -16.03
CA ASN A 147 2.57 -5.45 -14.60
C ASN A 147 1.14 -4.95 -14.29
N PRO A 148 0.31 -5.67 -13.52
CA PRO A 148 -1.10 -5.33 -13.34
C PRO A 148 -1.35 -4.10 -12.45
N SER A 149 -0.32 -3.47 -11.90
CA SER A 149 -0.47 -2.22 -11.14
C SER A 149 -0.77 -0.98 -11.99
N SER A 150 -0.47 -1.03 -13.29
CA SER A 150 -0.74 0.07 -14.21
C SER A 150 -2.20 0.01 -14.67
N ILE A 151 -2.83 1.19 -14.78
CA ILE A 151 -4.20 1.35 -15.26
C ILE A 151 -4.31 0.83 -16.71
N ALA A 152 -3.29 1.03 -17.53
CA ALA A 152 -3.22 0.51 -18.90
C ALA A 152 -3.27 -1.03 -18.95
N SER A 153 -2.53 -1.71 -18.06
CA SER A 153 -2.58 -3.18 -17.94
C SER A 153 -3.98 -3.66 -17.59
N MET A 154 -4.62 -2.98 -16.65
CA MET A 154 -5.98 -3.33 -16.23
C MET A 154 -6.99 -3.10 -17.35
N ALA A 155 -6.89 -1.97 -18.06
CA ALA A 155 -7.74 -1.65 -19.19
C ALA A 155 -7.60 -2.68 -20.33
N ALA A 156 -6.37 -3.16 -20.61
CA ALA A 156 -6.14 -4.21 -21.60
C ALA A 156 -6.87 -5.51 -21.23
N LEU A 157 -6.80 -5.95 -19.97
CA LEU A 157 -7.44 -7.18 -19.50
C LEU A 157 -8.98 -7.13 -19.49
N LEU A 158 -9.57 -5.93 -19.65
CA LEU A 158 -11.01 -5.67 -19.54
C LEU A 158 -11.75 -5.68 -20.87
N GLY A 159 -11.38 -6.50 -21.84
CA GLY A 159 -12.00 -6.46 -23.17
C GLY A 159 -13.31 -7.25 -23.35
N ASN A 160 -13.78 -8.03 -22.37
CA ASN A 160 -14.94 -8.91 -22.53
C ASN A 160 -16.25 -8.17 -22.17
N ASP A 161 -17.16 -8.04 -23.13
CA ASP A 161 -18.43 -7.32 -22.98
C ASP A 161 -19.38 -7.94 -21.94
N GLU A 162 -19.40 -9.28 -21.81
CA GLU A 162 -20.23 -9.98 -20.81
C GLU A 162 -19.74 -9.66 -19.40
N PHE A 163 -18.42 -9.68 -19.18
CA PHE A 163 -17.82 -9.31 -17.90
C PHE A 163 -18.13 -7.85 -17.55
N ILE A 164 -17.94 -6.93 -18.50
CA ILE A 164 -18.23 -5.50 -18.31
C ILE A 164 -19.71 -5.29 -17.95
N ALA A 165 -20.62 -5.97 -18.64
CA ALA A 165 -22.05 -5.85 -18.38
C ALA A 165 -22.43 -6.24 -16.94
N GLU A 166 -21.79 -7.27 -16.38
CA GLU A 166 -22.03 -7.68 -14.99
C GLU A 166 -21.46 -6.69 -13.98
N ILE A 167 -20.22 -6.21 -14.19
CA ILE A 167 -19.62 -5.22 -13.29
C ILE A 167 -20.41 -3.90 -13.34
N ARG A 168 -20.95 -3.53 -14.51
CA ARG A 168 -21.73 -2.30 -14.68
C ARG A 168 -23.05 -2.33 -13.90
N LYS A 169 -23.65 -3.50 -13.68
CA LYS A 169 -24.88 -3.61 -12.84
C LYS A 169 -24.63 -3.23 -11.38
N ILE A 170 -23.39 -3.29 -10.91
CA ILE A 170 -23.01 -2.91 -9.56
C ILE A 170 -22.80 -1.38 -9.52
N PRO A 171 -23.49 -0.65 -8.63
CA PRO A 171 -23.27 0.79 -8.50
C PRO A 171 -21.92 1.07 -7.83
N GLN A 172 -21.23 2.14 -8.23
CA GLN A 172 -19.88 2.48 -7.75
C GLN A 172 -19.83 2.82 -6.24
N ASN A 173 -20.96 3.25 -5.67
CA ASN A 173 -21.10 3.53 -4.24
C ASN A 173 -21.61 2.32 -3.42
N ALA A 174 -21.65 1.12 -4.02
CA ALA A 174 -22.07 -0.08 -3.31
C ALA A 174 -21.10 -0.41 -2.16
N SER A 175 -21.66 -0.76 -0.99
CA SER A 175 -20.88 -1.35 0.10
C SER A 175 -20.16 -2.62 -0.39
N GLN A 176 -18.95 -2.88 0.13
CA GLN A 176 -18.17 -4.08 -0.18
C GLN A 176 -18.98 -5.35 0.07
N SER A 177 -19.78 -5.40 1.14
CA SER A 177 -20.67 -6.52 1.48
C SER A 177 -21.78 -6.75 0.44
N SER A 178 -22.40 -5.69 -0.06
CA SER A 178 -23.45 -5.77 -1.10
C SER A 178 -22.88 -6.23 -2.43
N SER A 179 -21.70 -5.73 -2.80
CA SER A 179 -20.96 -6.16 -3.99
C SER A 179 -20.57 -7.63 -3.90
N GLN A 180 -20.18 -8.08 -2.70
CA GLN A 180 -19.83 -9.47 -2.44
C GLN A 180 -21.04 -10.39 -2.63
N SER A 181 -22.19 -10.09 -2.02
CA SER A 181 -23.40 -10.93 -2.16
C SER A 181 -23.89 -11.05 -3.61
N TYR A 182 -23.69 -10.01 -4.43
CA TYR A 182 -24.04 -10.05 -5.85
C TYR A 182 -23.08 -10.91 -6.69
N LEU A 183 -21.79 -10.91 -6.35
CA LEU A 183 -20.74 -11.57 -7.11
C LEU A 183 -20.37 -12.98 -6.60
N ASP A 184 -20.85 -13.36 -5.42
CA ASP A 184 -20.68 -14.69 -4.83
C ASP A 184 -21.05 -15.87 -5.77
N PRO A 185 -22.12 -15.83 -6.59
CA PRO A 185 -22.45 -16.94 -7.49
C PRO A 185 -21.57 -17.01 -8.75
N PHE A 186 -20.71 -16.02 -9.00
CA PHE A 186 -19.92 -15.95 -10.23
C PHE A 186 -18.46 -16.31 -9.99
N THR A 187 -17.95 -17.17 -10.88
CA THR A 187 -16.54 -17.55 -10.92
C THR A 187 -15.88 -16.86 -12.11
N PHE A 188 -14.73 -16.25 -11.88
CA PHE A 188 -13.99 -15.50 -12.90
C PHE A 188 -12.66 -16.17 -13.21
N LYS A 189 -12.19 -16.03 -14.45
CA LYS A 189 -10.95 -16.64 -14.94
C LYS A 189 -10.25 -15.73 -15.93
N LEU A 190 -8.93 -15.80 -15.96
CA LEU A 190 -8.12 -15.21 -17.03
C LEU A 190 -7.99 -16.21 -18.18
N ALA A 191 -8.53 -15.88 -19.34
CA ALA A 191 -8.45 -16.75 -20.51
C ALA A 191 -8.57 -15.99 -21.84
N GLY A 192 -8.17 -16.68 -22.90
CA GLY A 192 -8.43 -16.23 -24.25
C GLY A 192 -9.93 -16.34 -24.58
N TYR A 193 -10.50 -15.31 -25.17
CA TYR A 193 -11.87 -15.30 -25.69
C TYR A 193 -11.90 -14.76 -27.12
N ALA A 194 -12.89 -15.19 -27.90
CA ALA A 194 -13.12 -14.67 -29.24
C ALA A 194 -14.08 -13.48 -29.15
N THR A 195 -13.67 -12.34 -29.71
CA THR A 195 -14.55 -11.18 -29.85
C THR A 195 -15.57 -11.45 -30.95
N VAL A 196 -16.71 -10.74 -30.97
CA VAL A 196 -17.73 -10.80 -32.03
C VAL A 196 -17.11 -10.57 -33.43
N ALA A 197 -16.03 -9.78 -33.51
CA ALA A 197 -15.25 -9.54 -34.73
C ALA A 197 -14.32 -10.70 -35.16
N GLY A 198 -14.29 -11.82 -34.43
CA GLY A 198 -13.45 -13.00 -34.73
C GLY A 198 -12.01 -12.94 -34.22
N HIS A 199 -11.57 -11.83 -33.63
CA HIS A 199 -10.23 -11.72 -33.04
C HIS A 199 -10.15 -12.46 -31.70
N ARG A 200 -9.08 -13.25 -31.53
CA ARG A 200 -8.72 -13.85 -30.23
C ARG A 200 -8.06 -12.79 -29.35
N ARG A 201 -8.66 -12.55 -28.18
CA ARG A 201 -8.19 -11.62 -27.14
C ARG A 201 -8.00 -12.35 -25.83
N TYR A 202 -7.31 -11.74 -24.89
CA TYR A 202 -7.00 -12.29 -23.57
C TYR A 202 -7.52 -11.35 -22.48
N GLY A 203 -8.25 -11.88 -21.50
CA GLY A 203 -8.80 -11.03 -20.44
C GLY A 203 -9.55 -11.81 -19.38
N ILE A 204 -10.23 -11.06 -18.51
CA ILE A 204 -11.06 -11.63 -17.45
C ILE A 204 -12.41 -12.03 -18.06
N ILE A 205 -12.75 -13.31 -17.93
CA ILE A 205 -14.02 -13.87 -18.38
C ILE A 205 -14.78 -14.46 -17.20
N LYS A 206 -16.11 -14.48 -17.33
CA LYS A 206 -17.01 -15.16 -16.41
C LYS A 206 -17.12 -16.63 -16.83
N ILE A 207 -16.91 -17.55 -15.89
CA ILE A 207 -17.25 -18.96 -16.06
C ILE A 207 -18.66 -19.14 -15.50
N GLN A 208 -19.62 -19.47 -16.35
CA GLN A 208 -20.91 -19.96 -15.91
C GLN A 208 -20.77 -21.43 -15.52
N ASP A 209 -21.13 -21.75 -14.29
CA ASP A 209 -21.32 -23.13 -13.86
C ASP A 209 -22.64 -23.63 -14.48
N PRO A 210 -22.64 -24.61 -15.41
CA PRO A 210 -23.87 -25.12 -16.05
C PRO A 210 -24.83 -25.77 -15.03
N SER A 211 -24.37 -25.98 -13.79
CA SER A 211 -25.07 -26.65 -12.70
C SER A 211 -26.00 -25.74 -11.88
N HIS A 212 -25.92 -24.42 -12.06
CA HIS A 212 -26.74 -23.46 -11.32
C HIS A 212 -27.51 -22.54 -12.28
N ARG A 213 -28.55 -23.09 -12.90
CA ARG A 213 -29.67 -22.27 -13.34
C ARG A 213 -30.33 -21.72 -12.08
N PRO A 214 -30.47 -20.39 -11.91
CA PRO A 214 -31.44 -19.90 -10.93
C PRO A 214 -32.78 -20.50 -11.33
N LYS A 215 -33.40 -21.27 -10.43
CA LYS A 215 -34.81 -21.57 -10.56
C LYS A 215 -35.51 -20.22 -10.52
N LEU A 216 -36.00 -19.79 -11.67
CA LEU A 216 -37.00 -18.73 -11.73
C LEU A 216 -38.28 -19.37 -11.19
N ASP A 217 -38.43 -19.38 -9.86
CA ASP A 217 -39.69 -19.72 -9.23
C ASP A 217 -40.69 -18.65 -9.67
N THR A 218 -41.45 -19.02 -10.70
CA THR A 218 -42.59 -18.29 -11.20
C THR A 218 -43.75 -18.63 -10.28
N SER A 219 -43.71 -18.13 -9.05
CA SER A 219 -44.83 -18.03 -8.11
C SER A 219 -44.32 -17.38 -6.84
N ASP A 220 -44.29 -16.05 -6.84
CA ASP A 220 -44.80 -15.30 -5.69
C ASP A 220 -45.07 -13.87 -6.12
N GLN A 221 -46.34 -13.66 -6.41
CA GLN A 221 -46.98 -12.38 -6.58
C GLN A 221 -46.87 -11.59 -5.27
N HIS A 222 -45.80 -10.83 -5.11
CA HIS A 222 -45.74 -9.76 -4.11
C HIS A 222 -45.79 -8.42 -4.85
N GLN A 223 -46.88 -7.69 -4.60
CA GLN A 223 -47.13 -6.32 -5.03
C GLN A 223 -45.84 -5.49 -4.99
N CYS A 224 -45.51 -4.87 -6.12
CA CYS A 224 -44.67 -3.68 -6.13
C CYS A 224 -45.40 -2.58 -5.34
N PRO A 225 -44.84 -2.00 -4.26
CA PRO A 225 -45.32 -0.72 -3.80
C PRO A 225 -44.95 0.31 -4.86
N ALA A 226 -45.97 1.05 -5.30
CA ALA A 226 -45.87 2.11 -6.27
C ALA A 226 -44.82 3.15 -5.84
N ARG A 227 -43.93 3.47 -6.79
CA ARG A 227 -43.32 4.77 -7.06
C ARG A 227 -43.67 5.86 -6.03
N SER A 228 -42.90 5.92 -4.93
CA SER A 228 -42.75 7.18 -4.19
C SER A 228 -41.73 8.02 -4.96
N ASN A 229 -42.20 9.11 -5.56
CA ASN A 229 -41.34 10.17 -6.05
C ASN A 229 -40.66 10.84 -4.85
N THR A 230 -39.57 10.26 -4.36
CA THR A 230 -38.63 10.94 -3.48
C THR A 230 -37.46 11.38 -4.33
N SER A 231 -37.30 12.69 -4.43
CA SER A 231 -36.17 13.39 -5.03
C SER A 231 -34.83 12.74 -4.61
N PRO A 232 -33.91 12.45 -5.54
CA PRO A 232 -32.67 11.73 -5.25
C PRO A 232 -31.58 12.66 -4.69
N HIS A 233 -31.89 13.45 -3.65
CA HIS A 233 -30.97 14.49 -3.19
C HIS A 233 -30.44 14.41 -1.76
N GLU A 234 -30.87 13.47 -0.90
CA GLU A 234 -30.48 13.56 0.53
C GLU A 234 -29.93 12.30 1.23
N ASP A 235 -29.72 11.17 0.55
CA ASP A 235 -29.15 9.97 1.21
C ASP A 235 -27.62 9.78 1.04
N PHE A 236 -26.92 10.78 0.48
CA PHE A 236 -25.48 10.69 0.19
C PHE A 236 -24.56 10.86 1.42
N ALA A 237 -25.11 11.22 2.60
CA ALA A 237 -24.30 11.78 3.70
C ALA A 237 -24.09 10.88 4.94
N SER A 238 -24.88 9.83 5.18
CA SER A 238 -24.92 9.21 6.52
C SER A 238 -23.94 8.05 6.76
N LYS A 239 -23.47 7.34 5.72
CA LYS A 239 -22.50 6.22 5.89
C LYS A 239 -21.04 6.56 5.56
N THR A 240 -20.81 7.55 4.71
CA THR A 240 -19.45 8.01 4.35
C THR A 240 -18.75 8.69 5.52
N HIS A 241 -19.52 9.36 6.40
CA HIS A 241 -18.98 10.12 7.53
C HIS A 241 -18.31 9.24 8.61
N GLY A 242 -18.75 7.98 8.78
CA GLY A 242 -18.18 7.05 9.76
C GLY A 242 -16.79 6.52 9.38
N SER A 243 -16.53 6.31 8.09
CA SER A 243 -15.21 5.87 7.61
C SER A 243 -14.20 7.02 7.62
N ILE A 244 -14.59 8.21 7.15
CA ILE A 244 -13.73 9.40 7.13
C ILE A 244 -13.28 9.80 8.54
N PHE A 245 -14.20 9.79 9.52
CA PHE A 245 -13.87 10.09 10.92
C PHE A 245 -12.88 9.07 11.51
N SER A 246 -13.00 7.79 11.14
CA SER A 246 -12.08 6.73 11.58
C SER A 246 -10.65 6.97 11.05
N HIS A 247 -10.49 7.31 9.78
CA HIS A 247 -9.18 7.62 9.20
C HIS A 247 -8.54 8.85 9.83
N PHE A 248 -9.31 9.92 10.03
CA PHE A 248 -8.84 11.13 10.69
C PHE A 248 -8.38 10.88 12.14
N LEU A 249 -9.12 10.05 12.89
CA LEU A 249 -8.77 9.71 14.27
C LEU A 249 -7.47 8.91 14.35
N ILE A 250 -7.23 7.95 13.43
CA ILE A 250 -5.98 7.19 13.35
C ILE A 250 -4.79 8.13 13.07
N ASP A 251 -4.96 9.08 12.15
CA ASP A 251 -3.94 10.07 11.82
C ASP A 251 -3.61 10.98 13.02
N VAL A 252 -4.62 11.39 13.81
CA VAL A 252 -4.40 12.22 15.01
C VAL A 252 -3.63 11.43 16.08
N ILE A 253 -3.99 10.17 16.30
CA ILE A 253 -3.24 9.26 17.19
C ILE A 253 -1.80 9.12 16.69
N PHE A 254 -1.60 9.00 15.38
CA PHE A 254 -0.28 8.89 14.78
C PHE A 254 0.57 10.15 14.99
N LEU A 255 -0.01 11.35 14.81
CA LEU A 255 0.67 12.61 15.14
C LEU A 255 1.05 12.68 16.62
N LEU A 256 0.14 12.30 17.53
CA LEU A 256 0.42 12.25 18.96
C LEU A 256 1.54 11.26 19.29
N ALA A 257 1.63 10.11 18.59
CA ALA A 257 2.71 9.15 18.78
C ALA A 257 4.07 9.72 18.33
N ILE A 258 4.12 10.46 17.21
CA ILE A 258 5.34 11.14 16.74
C ILE A 258 5.78 12.21 17.75
N LEU A 259 4.84 13.05 18.20
CA LEU A 259 5.10 14.09 19.21
C LEU A 259 5.50 13.49 20.55
N GLY A 260 4.90 12.37 20.96
CA GLY A 260 5.26 11.63 22.17
C GLY A 260 6.67 11.08 22.10
N LEU A 261 7.08 10.51 20.95
CA LEU A 261 8.45 10.03 20.74
C LEU A 261 9.46 11.19 20.73
N LEU A 262 9.13 12.31 20.07
CA LEU A 262 9.93 13.53 20.09
C LEU A 262 10.09 14.05 21.52
N SER A 263 8.98 14.22 22.25
CA SER A 263 8.97 14.67 23.64
C SER A 263 9.78 13.75 24.54
N THR A 264 9.71 12.43 24.33
CA THR A 264 10.50 11.44 25.10
C THR A 264 12.00 11.66 24.87
N THR A 265 12.43 11.82 23.62
CA THR A 265 13.84 12.06 23.29
C THR A 265 14.35 13.42 23.76
N VAL A 266 13.51 14.46 23.73
CA VAL A 266 13.84 15.80 24.22
C VAL A 266 13.92 15.81 25.75
N ALA A 267 12.96 15.19 26.43
CA ALA A 267 12.95 15.08 27.88
C ALA A 267 14.16 14.31 28.39
N TYR A 268 14.56 13.23 27.71
CA TYR A 268 15.77 12.47 28.07
C TYR A 268 17.05 13.32 28.00
N TYR A 269 17.15 14.23 27.02
CA TYR A 269 18.32 15.11 26.90
C TYR A 269 18.32 16.28 27.88
N LEU A 270 17.16 16.89 28.15
CA LEU A 270 17.07 18.11 28.95
C LEU A 270 16.95 17.82 30.45
N VAL A 271 16.20 16.77 30.82
CA VAL A 271 15.87 16.47 32.21
C VAL A 271 16.85 15.42 32.75
N HIS A 272 17.87 15.89 33.45
CA HIS A 272 18.88 15.04 34.10
C HIS A 272 18.49 14.62 35.53
N GLU A 273 17.20 14.68 35.88
CA GLU A 273 16.71 14.30 37.22
C GLU A 273 16.69 12.77 37.40
N ASP A 274 16.90 12.32 38.64
CA ASP A 274 16.85 10.90 39.06
C ASP A 274 15.41 10.39 39.21
N ASN A 275 14.59 10.60 38.17
CA ASN A 275 13.20 10.15 38.14
C ASN A 275 13.10 8.74 37.54
N GLY A 276 12.00 8.03 37.82
CA GLY A 276 11.75 6.67 37.29
C GLY A 276 11.86 6.55 35.77
N PHE A 277 11.55 7.63 35.04
CA PHE A 277 11.74 7.73 33.59
C PHE A 277 13.22 7.67 33.17
N ASN A 278 14.07 8.49 33.78
CA ASN A 278 15.50 8.53 33.46
C ASN A 278 16.18 7.22 33.92
N ASN A 279 15.74 6.66 35.06
CA ASN A 279 16.18 5.35 35.53
C ASN A 279 15.89 4.24 34.50
N PHE A 280 14.69 4.24 33.88
CA PHE A 280 14.37 3.30 32.81
C PHE A 280 15.33 3.42 31.63
N PHE A 281 15.57 4.64 31.13
CA PHE A 281 16.44 4.85 29.97
C PHE A 281 17.93 4.68 30.26
N ASN A 282 18.38 4.78 31.51
CA ASN A 282 19.79 4.58 31.85
C ASN A 282 20.11 3.12 32.19
N TYR A 283 19.24 2.43 32.93
CA TYR A 283 19.57 1.13 33.51
C TYR A 283 18.77 -0.04 32.94
N HIS A 284 17.55 0.18 32.45
CA HIS A 284 16.69 -0.92 32.01
C HIS A 284 17.23 -1.58 30.72
N PRO A 285 17.19 -2.94 30.61
CA PRO A 285 17.67 -3.63 29.41
C PRO A 285 16.80 -3.37 28.18
N LEU A 286 15.49 -3.13 28.34
CA LEU A 286 14.57 -2.90 27.21
C LEU A 286 14.56 -1.47 26.67
N ARG A 287 15.35 -0.55 27.23
CA ARG A 287 15.35 0.89 26.87
C ARG A 287 15.41 1.14 25.36
N THR A 288 16.36 0.47 24.69
CA THR A 288 16.60 0.62 23.26
C THR A 288 15.56 -0.13 22.42
N PHE A 289 15.02 -1.21 22.97
CA PHE A 289 14.03 -2.05 22.28
C PHE A 289 12.71 -1.30 22.14
N VAL A 290 12.26 -0.64 23.21
CA VAL A 290 11.01 0.13 23.20
C VAL A 290 11.07 1.26 22.17
N LEU A 291 12.16 2.04 22.15
CA LEU A 291 12.31 3.16 21.20
C LEU A 291 12.37 2.70 19.75
N THR A 292 13.17 1.67 19.47
CA THR A 292 13.33 1.13 18.11
C THR A 292 12.09 0.40 17.62
N LEU A 293 11.37 -0.29 18.49
CA LEU A 293 10.08 -0.90 18.17
C LEU A 293 9.03 0.17 17.84
N THR A 294 8.92 1.23 18.67
CA THR A 294 8.02 2.35 18.39
C THR A 294 8.37 3.04 17.07
N ALA A 295 9.66 3.27 16.78
CA ALA A 295 10.10 3.82 15.50
C ALA A 295 9.78 2.88 14.31
N SER A 296 9.89 1.55 14.48
CA SER A 296 9.50 0.59 13.43
C SER A 296 7.99 0.60 13.15
N ILE A 297 7.16 0.80 14.19
CA ILE A 297 5.70 0.98 14.04
C ILE A 297 5.41 2.28 13.29
N ILE A 298 6.09 3.37 13.65
CA ILE A 298 5.95 4.67 12.97
C ILE A 298 6.34 4.57 11.50
N ASP A 299 7.46 3.92 11.20
CA ASP A 299 7.91 3.63 9.84
C ASP A 299 6.88 2.84 9.03
N GLY A 300 6.27 1.81 9.62
CA GLY A 300 5.22 1.02 8.97
C GLY A 300 4.01 1.89 8.57
N ARG A 301 3.63 2.85 9.42
CA ARG A 301 2.53 3.78 9.13
C ARG A 301 2.91 4.83 8.09
N TRP A 302 4.13 5.36 8.11
CA TRP A 302 4.62 6.25 7.06
C TRP A 302 4.62 5.59 5.68
N LYS A 303 5.06 4.32 5.59
CA LYS A 303 5.02 3.56 4.34
C LYS A 303 3.58 3.30 3.86
N GLN A 304 2.64 3.12 4.78
CA GLN A 304 1.22 3.01 4.44
C GLN A 304 0.69 4.33 3.85
N LEU A 305 0.96 5.47 4.52
CA LEU A 305 0.54 6.79 4.05
C LEU A 305 1.16 7.16 2.70
N GLU A 306 2.45 6.87 2.49
CA GLU A 306 3.12 7.07 1.21
C GLU A 306 2.44 6.28 0.09
N ARG A 307 2.11 5.00 0.33
CA ARG A 307 1.42 4.17 -0.66
C ARG A 307 0.03 4.70 -0.99
N GLU A 308 -0.74 5.17 0.00
CA GLU A 308 -2.04 5.81 -0.22
C GLU A 308 -1.91 7.06 -1.10
N VAL A 309 -0.93 7.92 -0.82
CA VAL A 309 -0.65 9.12 -1.64
C VAL A 309 -0.21 8.73 -3.06
N ARG A 310 0.64 7.72 -3.20
CA ARG A 310 1.10 7.23 -4.49
C ARG A 310 -0.03 6.70 -5.35
N LEU A 311 -0.94 5.93 -4.76
CA LEU A 311 -2.12 5.39 -5.44
C LEU A 311 -3.04 6.50 -5.96
N MET A 312 -3.20 7.58 -5.19
CA MET A 312 -4.06 8.72 -5.57
C MET A 312 -3.42 9.71 -6.54
N THR A 313 -2.09 9.75 -6.62
CA THR A 313 -1.35 10.70 -7.46
C THR A 313 -1.73 10.65 -8.96
N PRO A 314 -1.79 9.48 -9.63
CA PRO A 314 -2.18 9.42 -11.05
C PRO A 314 -3.64 9.86 -11.26
N TYR A 315 -4.56 9.51 -10.36
CA TYR A 315 -5.96 9.91 -10.45
C TYR A 315 -6.16 11.41 -10.28
N ARG A 316 -5.35 12.06 -9.43
CA ARG A 316 -5.36 13.51 -9.28
C ARG A 316 -4.98 14.22 -10.58
N HIS A 317 -3.97 13.71 -11.28
CA HIS A 317 -3.57 14.27 -12.57
C HIS A 317 -4.62 14.01 -13.65
N LEU A 318 -5.19 12.81 -13.67
CA LEU A 318 -6.33 12.51 -14.54
C LEU A 318 -7.53 13.45 -14.26
N PHE A 319 -7.80 13.77 -13.00
CA PHE A 319 -8.89 14.67 -12.62
C PHE A 319 -8.66 16.14 -13.02
N ARG A 320 -7.39 16.58 -13.06
CA ARG A 320 -7.04 17.90 -13.59
C ARG A 320 -7.22 18.02 -15.11
N GLY A 321 -7.35 16.89 -15.81
CA GLY A 321 -7.49 16.81 -17.25
C GLY A 321 -6.15 16.87 -18.00
N TYR A 322 -6.18 16.44 -19.27
CA TYR A 322 -5.03 16.49 -20.20
C TYR A 322 -3.75 15.82 -19.69
N ALA A 323 -3.86 14.66 -19.06
CA ALA A 323 -2.72 13.98 -18.48
C ALA A 323 -1.97 13.09 -19.49
N GLU A 324 -0.64 13.06 -19.37
CA GLU A 324 0.28 12.27 -20.20
C GLU A 324 0.33 10.80 -19.75
N PRO A 325 0.53 9.82 -20.66
CA PRO A 325 0.53 8.40 -20.30
C PRO A 325 1.57 8.04 -19.22
N ASP A 326 2.77 8.62 -19.31
CA ASP A 326 3.92 8.31 -18.45
C ASP A 326 3.72 8.74 -17.00
N THR A 327 2.89 9.75 -16.75
CA THR A 327 2.63 10.28 -15.40
C THR A 327 1.34 9.75 -14.79
N THR A 328 0.54 8.99 -15.55
CA THR A 328 -0.78 8.52 -15.12
C THR A 328 -1.01 7.03 -15.35
N ILE A 329 -1.33 6.63 -16.57
CA ILE A 329 -1.84 5.29 -16.86
C ILE A 329 -0.74 4.22 -16.89
N LEU A 330 0.50 4.59 -17.23
CA LEU A 330 1.64 3.67 -17.32
C LEU A 330 2.39 3.49 -15.99
N VAL A 331 2.12 4.34 -15.00
CA VAL A 331 2.82 4.32 -13.71
C VAL A 331 2.55 3.02 -12.95
N THR A 332 3.62 2.32 -12.58
CA THR A 332 3.53 1.12 -11.74
C THR A 332 3.55 1.47 -10.26
N GLN A 333 2.81 0.70 -9.45
CA GLN A 333 2.60 0.99 -8.02
C GLN A 333 3.54 0.21 -7.08
N ASN A 334 4.50 -0.55 -7.62
CA ASN A 334 5.38 -1.49 -6.91
C ASN A 334 6.70 -0.88 -6.36
N ALA A 335 6.85 0.43 -6.38
CA ALA A 335 8.07 1.11 -5.91
C ALA A 335 8.26 1.07 -4.37
N THR A 336 9.48 1.26 -3.88
CA THR A 336 9.73 1.57 -2.45
C THR A 336 9.59 3.08 -2.21
N ALA A 337 9.53 3.50 -0.94
CA ALA A 337 9.58 4.93 -0.60
C ALA A 337 10.81 5.63 -1.21
N ILE A 338 11.96 4.96 -1.25
CA ILE A 338 13.19 5.51 -1.84
C ILE A 338 13.07 5.64 -3.36
N THR A 339 12.63 4.59 -4.07
CA THR A 339 12.55 4.67 -5.54
C THR A 339 11.41 5.57 -6.01
N SER A 340 10.31 5.62 -5.25
CA SER A 340 9.21 6.55 -5.50
C SER A 340 9.60 8.00 -5.22
N PHE A 341 10.47 8.28 -4.24
CA PHE A 341 11.01 9.63 -4.01
C PHE A 341 11.70 10.19 -5.26
N PHE A 342 12.68 9.45 -5.80
CA PHE A 342 13.43 9.88 -6.97
C PHE A 342 12.54 9.98 -8.21
N SER A 343 11.68 8.99 -8.43
CA SER A 343 10.74 9.01 -9.55
C SER A 343 9.78 10.20 -9.45
N ALA A 344 9.13 10.41 -8.30
CA ALA A 344 8.18 11.52 -8.12
C ALA A 344 8.84 12.89 -8.26
N LEU A 345 10.09 13.03 -7.77
CA LEU A 345 10.86 14.27 -7.92
C LEU A 345 11.15 14.58 -9.39
N TRP A 346 11.51 13.56 -10.18
CA TRP A 346 11.77 13.72 -11.61
C TRP A 346 10.52 14.08 -12.42
N HIS A 347 9.36 13.53 -12.05
CA HIS A 347 8.08 13.79 -12.72
C HIS A 347 7.35 15.05 -12.18
N GLY A 348 8.00 15.89 -11.36
CA GLY A 348 7.43 17.15 -10.85
C GLY A 348 6.34 16.99 -9.79
N ASN A 349 6.22 15.82 -9.18
CA ASN A 349 5.20 15.50 -8.17
C ASN A 349 5.71 15.79 -6.75
N PHE A 350 5.93 17.08 -6.44
CA PHE A 350 6.56 17.52 -5.20
C PHE A 350 5.88 17.02 -3.92
N PHE A 351 4.54 16.95 -3.89
CA PHE A 351 3.82 16.47 -2.71
C PHE A 351 4.07 14.97 -2.45
N HIS A 352 3.97 14.15 -3.50
CA HIS A 352 4.26 12.72 -3.40
C HIS A 352 5.75 12.50 -3.05
N ALA A 353 6.65 13.25 -3.69
CA ALA A 353 8.08 13.22 -3.35
C ALA A 353 8.33 13.57 -1.88
N LEU A 354 7.68 14.60 -1.33
CA LEU A 354 7.84 14.97 0.07
C LEU A 354 7.40 13.85 1.02
N VAL A 355 6.24 13.23 0.76
CA VAL A 355 5.75 12.11 1.59
C VAL A 355 6.66 10.88 1.46
N ALA A 356 7.14 10.57 0.25
CA ALA A 356 8.07 9.48 -0.01
C ALA A 356 9.44 9.71 0.66
N GLY A 357 9.92 10.95 0.68
CA GLY A 357 11.14 11.35 1.37
C GLY A 357 11.03 11.15 2.88
N VAL A 358 9.91 11.53 3.49
CA VAL A 358 9.68 11.28 4.92
C VAL A 358 9.58 9.78 5.23
N ALA A 359 8.92 9.00 4.38
CA ALA A 359 8.85 7.55 4.51
C ALA A 359 10.22 6.85 4.29
N ALA A 360 11.17 7.49 3.60
CA ALA A 360 12.55 7.02 3.55
C ALA A 360 13.35 7.45 4.81
N LEU A 361 13.10 8.66 5.33
CA LEU A 361 13.70 9.13 6.58
C LEU A 361 13.27 8.31 7.80
N SER A 362 12.10 7.66 7.78
CA SER A 362 11.69 6.77 8.87
C SER A 362 12.57 5.53 9.02
N ASP A 363 13.15 5.02 7.93
CA ASP A 363 14.13 3.93 8.00
C ASP A 363 15.44 4.41 8.67
N VAL A 364 15.84 5.66 8.41
CA VAL A 364 16.99 6.30 9.07
C VAL A 364 16.70 6.52 10.55
N LEU A 365 15.49 6.95 10.90
CA LEU A 365 15.07 7.12 12.30
C LEU A 365 15.24 5.83 13.10
N ILE A 366 14.89 4.66 12.56
CA ILE A 366 15.07 3.37 13.25
C ILE A 366 16.53 3.14 13.65
N ILE A 367 17.48 3.50 12.77
CA ILE A 367 18.92 3.31 13.00
C ILE A 367 19.41 4.27 14.09
N VAL A 368 19.01 5.54 13.99
CA VAL A 368 19.50 6.63 14.83
C VAL A 368 18.88 6.60 16.23
N ILE A 369 17.58 6.29 16.34
CA ILE A 369 16.89 6.25 17.63
C ILE A 369 17.41 5.11 18.52
N GLY A 370 17.94 4.06 17.89
CA GLY A 370 18.54 2.92 18.58
C GLY A 370 19.81 3.27 19.36
N SER A 371 20.46 4.39 19.05
CA SER A 371 21.65 4.86 19.76
C SER A 371 21.39 6.01 20.72
N VAL A 372 20.13 6.36 20.97
CA VAL A 372 19.75 7.44 21.90
C VAL A 372 20.02 7.06 23.36
N PRO A 373 19.67 5.87 23.87
CA PRO A 373 19.92 5.58 25.29
C PRO A 373 21.43 5.52 25.58
N HIS A 374 21.90 6.40 26.45
CA HIS A 374 23.33 6.62 26.67
C HIS A 374 23.99 5.37 27.29
N SER A 375 25.15 5.00 26.76
CA SER A 375 26.06 4.03 27.38
C SER A 375 27.34 4.76 27.76
N SER A 376 27.85 4.52 28.96
CA SER A 376 29.08 5.16 29.49
C SER A 376 30.34 4.89 28.65
N ALA A 377 30.27 3.96 27.69
CA ALA A 377 31.35 3.58 26.80
C ALA A 377 31.14 4.03 25.34
N GLN A 378 30.04 4.72 25.04
CA GLN A 378 29.78 5.29 23.72
C GLN A 378 30.46 6.66 23.60
N PHE A 379 30.93 7.00 22.41
CA PHE A 379 31.46 8.34 22.16
C PHE A 379 30.36 9.38 22.34
N GLU A 380 30.64 10.42 23.14
CA GLU A 380 29.67 11.50 23.39
C GLU A 380 29.22 12.18 22.08
N MET A 381 30.13 12.33 21.12
CA MET A 381 29.82 12.88 19.79
C MET A 381 28.80 12.03 19.04
N ASP A 382 28.91 10.69 19.08
CA ASP A 382 27.96 9.80 18.40
C ASP A 382 26.57 9.92 19.03
N TYR A 383 26.51 9.96 20.38
CA TYR A 383 25.25 10.17 21.11
C TYR A 383 24.58 11.49 20.73
N VAL A 384 25.34 12.60 20.74
CA VAL A 384 24.84 13.94 20.43
C VAL A 384 24.36 14.05 18.98
N VAL A 385 25.11 13.50 18.01
CA VAL A 385 24.69 13.51 16.61
C VAL A 385 23.38 12.74 16.44
N CYS A 386 23.24 11.58 17.06
CA CYS A 386 22.05 10.76 16.91
C CYS A 386 20.79 11.35 17.57
N ILE A 387 20.93 11.97 18.75
CA ILE A 387 19.78 12.60 19.40
C ILE A 387 19.25 13.79 18.58
N TYR A 388 20.14 14.67 18.11
CA TYR A 388 19.76 15.80 17.27
C TYR A 388 19.20 15.35 15.92
N ALA A 389 19.80 14.34 15.27
CA ALA A 389 19.26 13.79 14.03
C ALA A 389 17.86 13.20 14.23
N SER A 390 17.62 12.52 15.36
CA SER A 390 16.29 11.99 15.69
C SER A 390 15.26 13.12 15.85
N TRP A 391 15.62 14.23 16.52
CA TRP A 391 14.73 15.38 16.67
C TRP A 391 14.40 16.03 15.33
N VAL A 392 15.40 16.24 14.47
CA VAL A 392 15.19 16.81 13.14
C VAL A 392 14.24 15.93 12.33
N ILE A 393 14.48 14.61 12.30
CA ILE A 393 13.63 13.68 11.54
C ILE A 393 12.20 13.66 12.10
N LEU A 394 12.02 13.57 13.42
CA LEU A 394 10.70 13.57 14.07
C LEU A 394 9.94 14.90 13.90
N ALA A 395 10.65 16.03 13.95
CA ALA A 395 10.06 17.35 13.70
C ALA A 395 9.59 17.47 12.24
N VAL A 396 10.42 17.05 11.27
CA VAL A 396 10.04 17.01 9.85
C VAL A 396 8.82 16.11 9.66
N MET A 397 8.79 14.92 10.28
CA MET A 397 7.62 14.03 10.24
C MET A 397 6.35 14.70 10.77
N ALA A 398 6.42 15.38 11.91
CA ALA A 398 5.27 16.08 12.48
C ALA A 398 4.76 17.20 11.56
N VAL A 399 5.67 17.99 10.97
CA VAL A 399 5.31 19.05 10.01
C VAL A 399 4.64 18.47 8.77
N VAL A 400 5.21 17.41 8.19
CA VAL A 400 4.62 16.76 7.01
C VAL A 400 3.26 16.16 7.32
N MET A 401 3.05 15.64 8.53
CA MET A 401 1.73 15.17 8.95
C MET A 401 0.68 16.30 8.97
N LEU A 402 1.05 17.50 9.44
CA LEU A 402 0.19 18.68 9.36
C LEU A 402 -0.11 19.09 7.91
N VAL A 403 0.88 18.98 7.02
CA VAL A 403 0.69 19.20 5.58
C VAL A 403 -0.27 18.16 4.98
N LEU A 404 -0.15 16.88 5.38
CA LEU A 404 -1.08 15.81 4.96
C LEU A 404 -2.51 16.10 5.42
N PHE A 405 -2.71 16.54 6.67
CA PHE A 405 -4.04 16.93 7.17
C PHE A 405 -4.64 18.06 6.34
N ARG A 406 -3.87 19.12 6.12
CA ARG A 406 -4.30 20.25 5.28
C ARG A 406 -4.60 19.79 3.85
N TRP A 407 -3.77 18.91 3.29
CA TRP A 407 -3.96 18.37 1.96
C TRP A 407 -5.23 17.52 1.85
N ARG A 408 -5.53 16.65 2.83
CA ARG A 408 -6.77 15.86 2.86
C ARG A 408 -7.99 16.76 2.98
N ALA A 409 -7.96 17.76 3.87
CA ALA A 409 -9.04 18.73 4.04
C ALA A 409 -9.30 19.57 2.77
N LEU A 410 -8.25 20.01 2.06
CA LEU A 410 -8.40 20.78 0.83
C LEU A 410 -8.90 19.95 -0.36
N ASN A 411 -8.55 18.67 -0.41
CA ASN A 411 -8.91 17.77 -1.51
C ASN A 411 -10.13 16.90 -1.20
N GLU A 412 -10.89 17.20 -0.12
CA GLU A 412 -12.14 16.52 0.22
C GLU A 412 -13.15 16.52 -0.95
N LYS A 413 -13.04 17.49 -1.88
CA LYS A 413 -13.86 17.57 -3.10
C LYS A 413 -13.50 16.53 -4.19
N MET A 414 -12.35 15.86 -4.11
CA MET A 414 -12.00 14.74 -5.01
C MET A 414 -12.49 13.42 -4.41
N THR A 415 -13.79 13.30 -4.13
CA THR A 415 -14.39 12.03 -3.71
C THR A 415 -14.49 11.10 -4.91
N ILE A 416 -13.46 10.29 -5.14
CA ILE A 416 -13.60 9.09 -5.95
C ILE A 416 -14.62 8.20 -5.22
N PRO A 417 -15.69 7.72 -5.88
CA PRO A 417 -16.77 6.99 -5.20
C PRO A 417 -16.32 5.67 -4.57
N THR A 418 -15.19 5.13 -5.04
CA THR A 418 -14.60 3.88 -4.56
C THR A 418 -13.10 4.05 -4.49
N ASP A 419 -12.48 3.71 -3.36
CA ASP A 419 -11.02 3.69 -3.28
C ASP A 419 -10.46 2.69 -4.32
N PRO A 420 -9.44 3.06 -5.12
CA PRO A 420 -8.88 2.21 -6.17
C PRO A 420 -7.93 1.15 -5.58
N ASN A 421 -8.31 0.53 -4.47
CA ASN A 421 -7.52 -0.45 -3.72
C ASN A 421 -7.89 -1.91 -4.02
N THR A 422 -9.06 -2.13 -4.62
CA THR A 422 -9.60 -3.43 -5.07
C THR A 422 -9.67 -3.51 -6.59
N LEU A 423 -9.55 -4.72 -7.14
CA LEU A 423 -9.58 -4.93 -8.59
C LEU A 423 -10.96 -4.54 -9.14
N LEU A 424 -12.01 -4.86 -8.39
CA LEU A 424 -13.38 -4.45 -8.69
C LEU A 424 -13.50 -2.93 -8.83
N ALA A 425 -12.91 -2.16 -7.91
CA ALA A 425 -12.92 -0.70 -8.02
C ALA A 425 -12.25 -0.24 -9.31
N LEU A 426 -11.05 -0.74 -9.64
CA LEU A 426 -10.41 -0.40 -10.92
C LEU A 426 -11.27 -0.76 -12.14
N CYS A 427 -11.87 -1.96 -12.14
CA CYS A 427 -12.79 -2.38 -13.18
C CYS A 427 -13.96 -1.39 -13.30
N GLN A 428 -14.58 -1.02 -12.17
CA GLN A 428 -15.70 -0.08 -12.15
C GLN A 428 -15.34 1.32 -12.68
N LEU A 429 -14.08 1.78 -12.53
CA LEU A 429 -13.61 3.05 -13.09
C LEU A 429 -13.36 2.96 -14.62
N LEU A 430 -13.16 1.75 -15.16
CA LEU A 430 -12.83 1.50 -16.57
C LEU A 430 -14.03 0.92 -17.37
N CYS A 431 -15.09 0.46 -16.70
CA CYS A 431 -16.26 -0.19 -17.31
C CYS A 431 -17.26 0.78 -17.99
N ASN A 432 -16.79 1.82 -18.66
CA ASN A 432 -17.64 2.69 -19.48
C ASN A 432 -18.03 2.01 -20.81
N ARG A 433 -19.18 2.39 -21.36
CA ARG A 433 -19.58 2.04 -22.73
C ARG A 433 -18.69 2.80 -23.71
N ASP A 434 -18.11 2.09 -24.69
CA ASP A 434 -17.21 2.65 -25.72
C ASP A 434 -16.05 3.48 -25.12
N ASN A 435 -15.39 2.89 -24.12
CA ASN A 435 -14.23 3.49 -23.46
C ASN A 435 -13.03 3.48 -24.42
N GLY A 436 -12.57 4.66 -24.81
CA GLY A 436 -11.48 4.88 -25.74
C GLY A 436 -10.11 4.49 -25.19
N LEU A 437 -9.92 4.47 -23.86
CA LEU A 437 -8.71 3.91 -23.25
C LEU A 437 -8.70 2.37 -23.39
N ARG A 438 -9.83 1.70 -23.16
CA ARG A 438 -9.94 0.25 -23.38
C ARG A 438 -9.76 -0.12 -24.85
N GLU A 439 -10.35 0.64 -25.76
CA GLU A 439 -10.19 0.43 -27.21
C GLU A 439 -8.74 0.59 -27.66
N GLU A 440 -8.01 1.57 -27.12
CA GLU A 440 -6.59 1.76 -27.39
C GLU A 440 -5.73 0.62 -26.84
N MET A 441 -6.10 0.07 -25.69
CA MET A 441 -5.39 -1.05 -25.05
C MET A 441 -5.76 -2.42 -25.63
N ALA A 442 -6.79 -2.49 -26.46
CA ALA A 442 -7.27 -3.74 -27.03
C ALA A 442 -6.21 -4.35 -27.97
N GLY A 443 -5.87 -5.62 -27.73
CA GLY A 443 -4.81 -6.32 -28.47
C GLY A 443 -3.39 -6.15 -27.92
N LEU A 444 -3.19 -5.31 -26.89
CA LEU A 444 -1.92 -5.21 -26.15
C LEU A 444 -1.87 -6.11 -24.90
N GLU A 445 -2.88 -6.98 -24.75
CA GLU A 445 -3.11 -7.81 -23.55
C GLU A 445 -2.00 -8.84 -23.27
N THR A 446 -1.40 -9.38 -24.33
CA THR A 446 -0.37 -10.43 -24.27
C THR A 446 1.05 -9.90 -24.43
N MET A 447 1.20 -8.59 -24.63
CA MET A 447 2.50 -7.95 -24.81
C MET A 447 3.19 -7.70 -23.47
N GLU A 448 4.52 -7.67 -23.49
CA GLU A 448 5.32 -7.24 -22.35
C GLU A 448 5.05 -5.75 -22.05
N SER A 449 5.16 -5.35 -20.77
CA SER A 449 4.92 -3.96 -20.37
C SER A 449 5.78 -2.95 -21.13
N SER A 450 7.06 -3.27 -21.38
CA SER A 450 7.98 -2.39 -22.12
C SER A 450 7.47 -2.06 -23.53
N VAL A 451 6.99 -3.07 -24.27
CA VAL A 451 6.47 -2.93 -25.63
C VAL A 451 5.15 -2.17 -25.65
N ARG A 452 4.23 -2.51 -24.75
CA ARG A 452 2.95 -1.82 -24.64
C ARG A 452 3.14 -0.34 -24.29
N ASP A 453 4.00 -0.05 -23.33
CA ASP A 453 4.22 1.31 -22.84
C ASP A 453 4.81 2.18 -23.95
N GLU A 454 5.68 1.62 -24.80
CA GLU A 454 6.23 2.30 -25.98
C GLU A 454 5.16 2.57 -27.05
N ILE A 455 4.30 1.59 -27.36
CA ILE A 455 3.18 1.78 -28.30
C ILE A 455 2.24 2.87 -27.79
N THR A 456 1.89 2.84 -26.50
CA THR A 456 1.02 3.84 -25.88
C THR A 456 1.64 5.24 -25.93
N ARG A 457 2.95 5.35 -25.67
CA ARG A 457 3.68 6.62 -25.75
C ARG A 457 3.67 7.20 -27.17
N SER A 458 3.84 6.34 -28.18
CA SER A 458 3.87 6.75 -29.59
C SER A 458 2.53 7.33 -30.09
N ASN A 459 1.42 6.99 -29.44
CA ASN A 459 0.10 7.49 -29.82
C ASN A 459 -0.14 8.97 -29.43
N HIS A 460 0.69 9.55 -28.55
CA HIS A 460 0.55 10.92 -28.04
C HIS A 460 -0.86 11.24 -27.52
N THR A 461 -1.53 10.25 -26.93
CA THR A 461 -2.89 10.35 -26.42
C THR A 461 -2.90 10.95 -25.02
N ARG A 462 -3.97 11.69 -24.72
CA ARG A 462 -4.19 12.30 -23.40
C ARG A 462 -5.37 11.64 -22.72
N TYR A 463 -5.31 11.61 -21.40
CA TYR A 463 -6.33 10.97 -20.57
C TYR A 463 -6.88 11.94 -19.53
N TRP A 464 -8.11 11.69 -19.13
CA TRP A 464 -8.78 12.42 -18.06
C TRP A 464 -9.61 11.46 -17.21
N ALA A 465 -9.96 11.89 -16.01
CA ALA A 465 -10.90 11.19 -15.16
C ALA A 465 -11.91 12.14 -14.55
N GLY A 466 -13.14 11.68 -14.38
CA GLY A 466 -14.19 12.50 -13.82
C GLY A 466 -15.57 11.89 -13.97
N TRP A 467 -16.57 12.66 -13.59
CA TRP A 467 -17.95 12.23 -13.68
C TRP A 467 -18.48 12.40 -15.11
N MET A 468 -18.86 11.28 -15.73
CA MET A 468 -19.55 11.26 -17.02
C MET A 468 -21.00 10.80 -16.83
N THR A 469 -21.92 11.48 -17.52
CA THR A 469 -23.32 11.04 -17.65
C THR A 469 -23.43 10.14 -18.86
N GLU A 470 -23.81 8.89 -18.64
CA GLU A 470 -24.08 7.92 -19.70
C GLU A 470 -25.45 8.20 -20.37
N PRO A 471 -25.71 7.64 -21.56
CA PRO A 471 -27.00 7.77 -22.24
C PRO A 471 -28.20 7.28 -21.41
N ASP A 472 -27.96 6.42 -20.43
CA ASP A 472 -28.94 5.87 -19.49
C ASP A 472 -29.23 6.83 -18.31
N SER A 473 -28.85 8.10 -18.42
CA SER A 473 -28.94 9.13 -17.35
C SER A 473 -28.20 8.81 -16.04
N SER A 474 -27.46 7.69 -15.99
CA SER A 474 -26.62 7.33 -14.85
C SER A 474 -25.31 8.12 -14.86
N ARG A 475 -24.88 8.62 -13.70
CA ARG A 475 -23.61 9.34 -13.54
C ARG A 475 -22.56 8.40 -12.94
N ARG A 476 -21.43 8.23 -13.63
CA ARG A 476 -20.33 7.36 -13.19
C ARG A 476 -19.02 8.11 -13.22
N TRP A 477 -18.14 7.80 -12.28
CA TRP A 477 -16.77 8.26 -12.30
C TRP A 477 -15.95 7.33 -13.19
N ILE A 478 -15.29 7.87 -14.21
CA ILE A 478 -14.60 7.06 -15.22
C ILE A 478 -13.20 7.59 -15.50
N VAL A 479 -12.33 6.73 -16.01
CA VAL A 479 -11.07 7.09 -16.66
C VAL A 479 -11.24 6.90 -18.16
N GLU A 480 -10.97 7.95 -18.95
CA GLU A 480 -11.32 8.00 -20.35
C GLU A 480 -10.21 8.64 -21.19
N LYS A 481 -10.17 8.27 -22.47
CA LYS A 481 -9.30 8.90 -23.46
C LYS A 481 -9.91 10.23 -23.91
N GLU A 482 -9.08 11.26 -24.00
CA GLU A 482 -9.47 12.55 -24.58
C GLU A 482 -9.73 12.35 -26.08
N LYS A 483 -10.98 12.56 -26.53
CA LYS A 483 -11.32 12.56 -27.95
C LYS A 483 -10.90 13.92 -28.53
N SER A 484 -10.15 13.90 -29.64
CA SER A 484 -9.60 15.09 -30.31
C SER A 484 -10.65 16.16 -30.71
N SER A 485 -11.95 15.84 -30.64
CA SER A 485 -13.05 16.75 -31.00
C SER A 485 -13.51 17.74 -29.91
N LYS A 486 -12.88 17.77 -28.72
CA LYS A 486 -13.10 18.83 -27.71
C LYS A 486 -11.97 19.87 -27.68
N MET A 487 -11.53 20.34 -28.85
CA MET A 487 -10.77 21.60 -28.94
C MET A 487 -11.66 22.85 -28.92
N LEU A 488 -13.00 22.73 -28.91
CA LEU A 488 -13.91 23.88 -28.90
C LEU A 488 -15.12 23.60 -28.01
N THR A 489 -15.52 24.61 -27.22
CA THR A 489 -16.57 24.64 -26.16
C THR A 489 -16.05 24.13 -24.79
N GLY A 490 -15.51 24.95 -23.88
CA GLY A 490 -16.04 26.19 -23.27
C GLY A 490 -16.82 25.81 -22.00
N GLY A 491 -16.64 26.35 -20.80
CA GLY A 491 -15.78 27.37 -20.21
C GLY A 491 -16.16 27.48 -18.71
N LEU A 492 -15.31 28.16 -17.94
CA LEU A 492 -15.47 28.60 -16.52
C LEU A 492 -15.52 27.53 -15.41
#